data_AF-C9Y6C9-F1
#
_entry.id   AF-C9Y6C9-F1
#
_cell.length_a   1.000
_cell.length_b   1.000
_cell.length_c   1.000
_cell.angle_alpha   90.00
_cell.angle_beta   90.00
_cell.angle_gamma   90.00
#
_symmetry.space_group_name_H-M   'P 1'
#
loop_
_entity.id
_entity.type
_entity.pdbx_description
1 polymer ?
#
loop_
_entity_poly.entity_id
_entity_poly.type
_entity_poly.pdbx_seq_one_letter_code
_entity_poly.pdbx_strand_id
1 'polypeptide(L)'
;ARHDADSVFGGVNTGAVGYGLALSEQWRATASVGTSFRAPTLFQRFSIYGSADLSAETSRNTELGLHRQSGPHSLDVTVYHNDVNNLISFVANTGTCPSNLGTGSGKGCYFNTAQARYKGITIAAKQVFEGFTLRGSLDLEDPRDVQTGKLLGRRSTHHGLLALDTHVAGWLWGTEIQAYSQRYNENANTNYLPGYVLLNLTAEKKLTKDWKLLTRVDNATDTQYQTATGYATAGRSLYVGLKWAL
;
A
#
# COMPACT_ATOMS: atom_id res chain seq x y z
N ALA A 1 20.71 5.68 -13.68
CA ALA A 1 19.84 6.21 -14.76
C ALA A 1 19.41 5.05 -15.64
N ARG A 2 18.25 5.15 -16.29
CA ARG A 2 17.65 4.15 -17.16
C ARG A 2 17.02 4.84 -18.38
N HIS A 3 17.11 4.19 -19.52
CA HIS A 3 16.42 4.57 -20.75
C HIS A 3 15.51 3.43 -21.17
N ASP A 4 14.24 3.75 -21.44
CA ASP A 4 13.22 2.82 -21.93
C ASP A 4 12.78 3.26 -23.32
N ALA A 5 12.68 2.34 -24.27
CA ALA A 5 12.15 2.60 -25.60
C ALA A 5 10.84 1.83 -25.77
N ASP A 6 9.74 2.54 -25.88
CA ASP A 6 8.41 1.97 -26.14
C ASP A 6 7.97 2.30 -27.57
N SER A 7 7.40 1.31 -28.26
CA SER A 7 6.96 1.45 -29.66
C SER A 7 5.86 2.51 -29.88
N VAL A 8 5.12 2.87 -28.84
CA VAL A 8 4.03 3.85 -28.88
C VAL A 8 4.40 5.11 -28.11
N PHE A 9 5.03 4.96 -26.95
CA PHE A 9 5.35 6.07 -26.04
C PHE A 9 6.75 6.65 -26.22
N GLY A 10 7.54 6.09 -27.14
CA GLY A 10 8.86 6.58 -27.49
C GLY A 10 9.92 6.31 -26.43
N GLY A 11 11.01 7.08 -26.49
CA GLY A 11 12.13 6.99 -25.56
C GLY A 11 11.88 7.78 -24.27
N VAL A 12 12.04 7.14 -23.12
CA VAL A 12 11.83 7.74 -21.79
C VAL A 12 13.06 7.53 -20.91
N ASN A 13 13.53 8.63 -20.31
CA ASN A 13 14.64 8.59 -19.36
C ASN A 13 14.12 8.68 -17.94
N THR A 14 14.50 7.72 -17.10
CA THR A 14 14.25 7.74 -15.67
C THR A 14 15.56 7.66 -14.88
N GLY A 15 15.54 8.14 -13.65
CA GLY A 15 16.72 8.14 -12.81
C GLY A 15 16.37 8.31 -11.36
N ALA A 16 17.26 7.85 -10.50
CA ALA A 16 17.18 8.08 -9.08
C ALA A 16 18.58 8.37 -8.54
N VAL A 17 18.63 9.22 -7.53
CA VAL A 17 19.81 9.44 -6.70
C VAL A 17 19.37 9.35 -5.25
N GLY A 18 20.17 8.69 -4.44
CA GLY A 18 19.95 8.57 -3.01
C GLY A 18 21.27 8.70 -2.27
N TYR A 19 21.21 9.28 -1.08
CA TYR A 19 22.36 9.42 -0.19
C TYR A 19 21.96 9.04 1.22
N GLY A 20 22.87 8.34 1.92
CA GLY A 20 22.70 7.95 3.30
C GLY A 20 23.88 8.45 4.13
N LEU A 21 23.59 9.19 5.19
CA LEU A 21 24.58 9.72 6.12
C LEU A 21 24.45 9.02 7.47
N ALA A 22 25.50 8.33 7.90
CA ALA A 22 25.59 7.86 9.28
C ALA A 22 25.81 9.07 10.19
N LEU A 23 24.83 9.38 11.04
CA LEU A 23 24.90 10.46 12.03
C LEU A 23 25.62 9.98 13.29
N SER A 24 25.52 8.69 13.59
CA SER A 24 26.28 7.97 14.61
C SER A 24 26.27 6.46 14.31
N GLU A 25 26.82 5.63 15.20
CA GLU A 25 26.77 4.17 15.07
C GLU A 25 25.34 3.61 15.01
N GLN A 26 24.38 4.30 15.62
CA GLN A 26 22.99 3.85 15.73
C GLN A 26 22.04 4.60 14.80
N TRP A 27 22.42 5.77 14.29
CA TRP A 27 21.53 6.66 13.54
C TRP A 27 22.01 6.89 12.11
N ARG A 28 21.06 6.82 11.17
CA ARG A 28 21.29 7.13 9.76
C ARG A 28 20.18 8.01 9.22
N ALA A 29 20.54 9.12 8.59
CA ALA A 29 19.63 9.90 7.76
C ALA A 29 19.76 9.47 6.30
N THR A 30 18.65 9.45 5.57
CA THR A 30 18.62 9.16 4.13
C THR A 30 17.85 10.25 3.40
N ALA A 31 18.25 10.53 2.17
CA ALA A 31 17.52 11.38 1.26
C ALA A 31 17.56 10.74 -0.13
N SER A 32 16.42 10.69 -0.81
CA SER A 32 16.34 10.17 -2.17
C SER A 32 15.41 11.01 -3.03
N VAL A 33 15.74 11.08 -4.32
CA VAL A 33 14.85 11.63 -5.34
C VAL A 33 14.94 10.76 -6.57
N GLY A 34 13.79 10.46 -7.17
CA GLY A 34 13.74 9.66 -8.38
C GLY A 34 12.54 9.98 -9.25
N THR A 35 12.66 9.64 -10.52
CA THR A 35 11.58 9.68 -11.48
C THR A 35 11.17 8.28 -11.91
N SER A 36 9.90 8.10 -12.22
CA SER A 36 9.38 6.84 -12.74
C SER A 36 8.50 7.07 -13.97
N PHE A 37 8.27 5.98 -14.70
CA PHE A 37 7.44 5.93 -15.89
C PHE A 37 6.61 4.65 -15.87
N ARG A 38 5.35 4.74 -16.29
CA ARG A 38 4.48 3.58 -16.53
C ARG A 38 3.66 3.80 -17.80
N ALA A 39 3.92 2.99 -18.82
CA ALA A 39 3.06 2.91 -19.99
C ALA A 39 1.66 2.37 -19.60
N PRO A 40 0.57 2.85 -20.22
CA PRO A 40 -0.74 2.25 -20.09
C PRO A 40 -0.70 0.78 -20.50
N THR A 41 -1.42 -0.08 -19.76
CA THR A 41 -1.54 -1.48 -20.13
C THR A 41 -2.33 -1.66 -21.43
N LEU A 42 -2.15 -2.80 -22.11
CA LEU A 42 -2.96 -3.13 -23.30
C LEU A 42 -4.45 -3.13 -22.98
N PHE A 43 -4.86 -3.58 -21.79
CA PHE A 43 -6.25 -3.53 -21.35
C PHE A 43 -6.76 -2.08 -21.20
N GLN A 44 -5.95 -1.18 -20.64
CA GLN A 44 -6.30 0.24 -20.51
C GLN A 44 -6.45 0.93 -21.88
N ARG A 45 -5.80 0.43 -22.93
CA ARG A 45 -5.87 1.05 -24.27
C ARG A 45 -6.89 0.41 -25.20
N PHE A 46 -7.02 -0.91 -25.15
CA PHE A 46 -7.68 -1.69 -26.19
C PHE A 46 -8.77 -2.64 -25.65
N SER A 47 -9.15 -2.56 -24.38
CA SER A 47 -10.35 -3.26 -23.90
C SER A 47 -11.63 -2.46 -24.22
N ILE A 48 -12.78 -3.02 -23.85
CA ILE A 48 -14.08 -2.34 -23.91
C ILE A 48 -14.17 -1.09 -23.02
N TYR A 49 -13.22 -0.88 -22.10
CA TYR A 49 -13.11 0.31 -21.25
C TYR A 49 -11.97 1.23 -21.69
N GLY A 50 -11.32 0.89 -22.79
CA GLY A 50 -10.03 1.42 -23.15
C GLY A 50 -10.08 2.83 -23.71
N SER A 51 -8.92 3.48 -23.72
CA SER A 51 -8.69 4.67 -24.54
C SER A 51 -7.31 4.57 -25.18
N ALA A 52 -7.27 4.58 -26.51
CA ALA A 52 -6.02 4.50 -27.26
C ALA A 52 -5.14 5.75 -27.07
N ASP A 53 -5.77 6.88 -26.71
CA ASP A 53 -5.16 8.20 -26.51
C ASP A 53 -4.56 8.39 -25.12
N LEU A 54 -4.56 7.34 -24.28
CA LEU A 54 -3.92 7.42 -22.96
C LEU A 54 -2.45 7.75 -23.10
N SER A 55 -2.03 8.80 -22.39
CA SER A 55 -0.63 9.12 -22.14
C SER A 55 -0.07 8.22 -21.04
N ALA A 56 1.23 8.00 -21.07
CA ALA A 56 1.91 7.30 -20.00
C ALA A 56 1.96 8.13 -18.71
N GLU A 57 1.92 7.43 -17.58
CA GLU A 57 2.13 8.01 -16.27
C GLU A 57 3.61 8.29 -16.06
N THR A 58 3.91 9.45 -15.52
CA THR A 58 5.26 9.77 -15.02
C THR A 58 5.15 10.19 -13.57
N SER A 59 6.18 9.92 -12.78
CA SER A 59 6.21 10.42 -11.40
C SER A 59 7.56 10.99 -11.03
N ARG A 60 7.54 11.87 -10.03
CA ARG A 60 8.74 12.34 -9.32
C ARG A 60 8.50 12.18 -7.83
N ASN A 61 9.29 11.32 -7.21
CA ASN A 61 9.23 11.02 -5.79
C ASN A 61 10.46 11.59 -5.08
N THR A 62 10.24 12.20 -3.92
CA THR A 62 11.29 12.63 -2.99
C THR A 62 11.01 12.03 -1.63
N GLU A 63 12.03 11.46 -0.99
CA GLU A 63 11.93 10.87 0.34
C GLU A 63 13.05 11.36 1.25
N LEU A 64 12.70 11.59 2.51
CA LEU A 64 13.65 11.84 3.60
C LEU A 64 13.39 10.80 4.69
N GLY A 65 14.43 10.08 5.09
CA GLY A 65 14.35 9.03 6.08
C GLY A 65 15.26 9.29 7.28
N LEU A 66 14.82 8.85 8.44
CA LEU A 66 15.62 8.75 9.65
C LEU A 66 15.46 7.34 10.22
N HIS A 67 16.59 6.66 10.39
CA HIS A 67 16.65 5.29 10.83
C HIS A 67 17.49 5.20 12.09
N ARG A 68 17.00 4.45 13.08
CA ARG A 68 17.73 4.10 14.29
C ARG A 68 17.77 2.58 14.43
N GLN A 69 18.97 2.03 14.61
CA GLN A 69 19.17 0.64 15.01
C GLN A 69 19.98 0.60 16.30
N SER A 70 19.46 -0.08 17.33
CA SER A 70 20.16 -0.26 18.60
C SER A 70 19.93 -1.69 19.08
N GLY A 71 20.90 -2.58 18.81
CA GLY A 71 20.77 -4.01 19.08
C GLY A 71 19.51 -4.58 18.39
N PRO A 72 18.55 -5.16 19.13
CA PRO A 72 17.31 -5.72 18.56
C PRO A 72 16.19 -4.69 18.32
N HIS A 73 16.38 -3.43 18.73
CA HIS A 73 15.40 -2.34 18.60
C HIS A 73 15.61 -1.55 17.32
N SER A 74 14.52 -1.13 16.70
CA SER A 74 14.55 -0.26 15.52
C SER A 74 13.49 0.83 15.56
N LEU A 75 13.78 1.96 14.92
CA LEU A 75 12.84 3.04 14.63
C LEU A 75 13.15 3.56 13.23
N ASP A 76 12.12 3.66 12.40
CA ASP A 76 12.19 4.14 11.03
C ASP A 76 11.12 5.23 10.86
N VAL A 77 11.53 6.39 10.36
CA VAL A 77 10.63 7.50 10.04
C VAL A 77 10.95 7.96 8.63
N THR A 78 9.96 7.91 7.74
CA THR A 78 10.10 8.35 6.34
C THR A 78 9.04 9.39 6.04
N VAL A 79 9.44 10.54 5.51
CA VAL A 79 8.55 11.53 4.94
C VAL A 79 8.72 11.51 3.43
N TYR A 80 7.63 11.49 2.69
CA TYR A 80 7.65 11.40 1.24
C TYR A 80 6.73 12.41 0.57
N HIS A 81 7.11 12.78 -0.65
CA HIS A 81 6.30 13.57 -1.57
C HIS A 81 6.48 12.99 -2.97
N ASN A 82 5.38 12.47 -3.53
CA ASN A 82 5.31 11.96 -4.89
C ASN A 82 4.29 12.73 -5.72
N ASP A 83 4.73 13.37 -6.81
CA ASP A 83 3.86 13.94 -7.84
C ASP A 83 3.79 12.97 -9.03
N VAL A 84 2.60 12.48 -9.34
CA VAL A 84 2.30 11.61 -10.48
C VAL A 84 1.51 12.40 -11.51
N ASN A 85 2.06 12.54 -12.71
CA ASN A 85 1.40 13.15 -13.85
C ASN A 85 0.69 12.09 -14.69
N ASN A 86 -0.38 12.50 -15.37
CA ASN A 86 -1.16 11.66 -16.27
C ASN A 86 -1.73 10.41 -15.58
N LEU A 87 -2.13 10.50 -14.30
CA LEU A 87 -2.69 9.35 -13.58
C LEU A 87 -3.86 8.75 -14.36
N ILE A 88 -3.74 7.48 -14.71
CA ILE A 88 -4.75 6.71 -15.44
C ILE A 88 -5.74 6.15 -14.41
N SER A 89 -6.95 6.70 -14.40
CA SER A 89 -8.04 6.21 -13.56
C SER A 89 -9.21 5.74 -14.41
N PHE A 90 -9.97 4.80 -13.86
CA PHE A 90 -11.26 4.43 -14.41
C PHE A 90 -12.33 5.42 -13.94
N VAL A 91 -13.08 5.99 -14.88
CA VAL A 91 -14.21 6.89 -14.59
C VAL A 91 -15.49 6.16 -14.99
N ALA A 92 -16.34 5.87 -14.02
CA ALA A 92 -17.63 5.22 -14.25
C ALA A 92 -18.62 6.16 -14.96
N ASN A 93 -19.67 5.60 -15.58
CA ASN A 93 -20.81 6.32 -16.15
C ASN A 93 -20.47 7.34 -17.25
N THR A 94 -19.34 7.20 -17.93
CA THR A 94 -18.90 8.12 -19.00
C THR A 94 -19.54 7.83 -20.37
N GLY A 95 -20.42 6.83 -20.47
CA GLY A 95 -21.00 6.40 -21.74
C GLY A 95 -20.04 5.55 -22.56
N THR A 96 -19.96 5.79 -23.88
CA THR A 96 -19.13 5.02 -24.82
C THR A 96 -17.68 5.51 -24.78
N CYS A 97 -16.73 4.58 -24.65
CA CYS A 97 -15.31 4.90 -24.63
C CYS A 97 -14.74 5.15 -26.05
N PRO A 98 -13.71 6.00 -26.19
CA PRO A 98 -13.05 6.23 -27.48
C PRO A 98 -12.40 4.99 -28.10
N SER A 99 -12.12 3.93 -27.33
CA SER A 99 -11.67 2.66 -27.90
C SER A 99 -12.75 2.08 -28.83
N ASN A 100 -12.39 1.93 -30.10
CA ASN A 100 -13.19 1.46 -31.24
C ASN A 100 -13.81 0.04 -31.13
N LEU A 101 -14.01 -0.50 -29.93
CA LEU A 101 -14.65 -1.80 -29.70
C LEU A 101 -16.07 -1.59 -29.17
N GLY A 102 -16.97 -1.25 -30.09
CA GLY A 102 -18.44 -1.33 -30.02
C GLY A 102 -19.15 -1.34 -28.66
N THR A 103 -20.03 -0.34 -28.46
CA THR A 103 -21.29 -0.42 -27.69
C THR A 103 -21.22 -0.93 -26.24
N GLY A 104 -20.14 -0.64 -25.51
CA GLY A 104 -20.09 -0.81 -24.06
C GLY A 104 -20.90 0.26 -23.32
N SER A 105 -22.22 0.33 -23.56
CA SER A 105 -23.12 1.33 -22.99
C SER A 105 -22.97 1.44 -21.46
N GLY A 106 -22.38 2.53 -20.99
CA GLY A 106 -22.57 3.04 -19.63
C GLY A 106 -21.64 2.51 -18.53
N LYS A 107 -20.63 1.69 -18.82
CA LYS A 107 -19.80 1.10 -17.75
C LYS A 107 -18.65 1.99 -17.27
N GLY A 108 -18.11 2.87 -18.11
CA GLY A 108 -17.00 3.77 -17.77
C GLY A 108 -15.74 3.52 -18.59
N CYS A 109 -14.82 4.49 -18.60
CA CYS A 109 -13.59 4.44 -19.41
C CYS A 109 -12.35 4.81 -18.61
N TYR A 110 -11.18 4.38 -19.10
CA TYR A 110 -9.90 4.87 -18.63
C TYR A 110 -9.58 6.25 -19.21
N PHE A 111 -9.14 7.16 -18.36
CA PHE A 111 -8.64 8.48 -18.73
C PHE A 111 -7.38 8.81 -17.94
N ASN A 112 -6.53 9.67 -18.49
CA ASN A 112 -5.53 10.40 -17.70
C ASN A 112 -6.29 11.48 -16.91
N THR A 113 -6.82 11.11 -15.74
CA THR A 113 -7.80 11.91 -15.00
C THR A 113 -7.19 13.01 -14.14
N ALA A 114 -5.90 12.93 -13.81
CA ALA A 114 -5.34 13.73 -12.74
C ALA A 114 -3.83 13.92 -12.82
N GLN A 115 -3.37 15.01 -12.19
CA GLN A 115 -2.08 15.01 -11.52
C GLN A 115 -2.35 14.57 -10.07
N ALA A 116 -1.82 13.44 -9.65
CA ALA A 116 -1.94 12.95 -8.29
C ALA A 116 -0.74 13.39 -7.46
N ARG A 117 -0.99 13.78 -6.22
CA ARG A 117 0.02 14.14 -5.25
C ARG A 117 -0.17 13.27 -4.02
N TYR A 118 0.86 12.52 -3.67
CA TYR A 118 0.93 11.75 -2.45
C TYR A 118 1.94 12.43 -1.53
N LYS A 119 1.48 12.83 -0.36
CA LYS A 119 2.34 13.32 0.72
C LYS A 119 2.07 12.49 1.94
N GLY A 120 3.10 12.13 2.68
CA GLY A 120 2.86 11.40 3.90
C GLY A 120 4.09 11.18 4.75
N ILE A 121 3.82 10.58 5.89
CA ILE A 121 4.81 10.11 6.84
C ILE A 121 4.49 8.67 7.20
N THR A 122 5.52 7.83 7.17
CA THR A 122 5.50 6.45 7.64
C THR A 122 6.42 6.36 8.83
N ILE A 123 5.91 5.83 9.95
CA ILE A 123 6.68 5.55 11.16
C ILE A 123 6.58 4.06 11.40
N ALA A 124 7.71 3.39 11.61
CA ALA A 124 7.75 2.00 12.03
C ALA A 124 8.71 1.82 13.21
N ALA A 125 8.34 0.99 14.17
CA ALA A 125 9.19 0.75 15.34
C ALA A 125 9.12 -0.71 15.78
N LYS A 126 10.23 -1.20 16.31
CA LYS A 126 10.35 -2.48 16.98
C LYS A 126 11.06 -2.30 18.32
N GLN A 127 10.45 -2.82 19.37
CA GLN A 127 11.06 -2.88 20.69
C GLN A 127 11.02 -4.31 21.23
N VAL A 128 12.17 -4.80 21.66
CA VAL A 128 12.30 -6.13 22.26
C VAL A 128 12.50 -5.97 23.75
N PHE A 129 11.57 -6.50 24.54
CA PHE A 129 11.63 -6.54 25.99
C PHE A 129 11.92 -7.96 26.46
N GLU A 130 12.16 -8.11 27.76
CA GLU A 130 12.22 -9.43 28.36
C GLU A 130 10.83 -10.09 28.27
N GLY A 131 10.72 -11.15 27.48
CA GLY A 131 9.51 -11.96 27.33
C GLY A 131 8.56 -11.56 26.20
N PHE A 132 8.66 -10.36 25.63
CA PHE A 132 7.83 -9.98 24.47
C PHE A 132 8.52 -9.01 23.52
N THR A 133 8.07 -9.03 22.26
CA THR A 133 8.46 -8.08 21.22
C THR A 133 7.24 -7.28 20.79
N LEU A 134 7.36 -5.95 20.82
CA LEU A 134 6.37 -5.03 20.29
C LEU A 134 6.84 -4.51 18.93
N ARG A 135 5.95 -4.53 17.94
CA ARG A 135 6.16 -3.97 16.60
C ARG A 135 5.00 -3.09 16.25
N GLY A 136 5.23 -2.01 15.54
CA GLY A 136 4.13 -1.24 14.98
C GLY A 136 4.55 -0.38 13.82
N SER A 137 3.56 0.00 13.02
CA SER A 137 3.69 0.99 11.97
C SER A 137 2.48 1.93 11.95
N LEU A 138 2.71 3.15 11.50
CA LEU A 138 1.70 4.18 11.28
C LEU A 138 2.01 4.90 9.98
N ASP A 139 1.01 4.95 9.11
CA ASP A 139 1.05 5.61 7.83
C ASP A 139 -0.02 6.71 7.83
N LEU A 140 0.44 7.94 7.63
CA LEU A 140 -0.38 9.13 7.49
C LEU A 140 -0.16 9.67 6.08
N GLU A 141 -1.18 9.60 5.24
CA GLU A 141 -1.12 9.99 3.84
C GLU A 141 -2.20 11.02 3.46
N ASP A 142 -1.85 11.96 2.57
CA ASP A 142 -2.74 12.92 1.94
C ASP A 142 -2.71 12.74 0.40
N PRO A 143 -3.36 11.67 -0.13
CA PRO A 143 -3.36 11.36 -1.55
C PRO A 143 -4.43 12.17 -2.28
N ARG A 144 -4.05 13.24 -2.99
CA ARG A 144 -4.99 14.13 -3.67
C ARG A 144 -4.81 14.20 -5.17
N ASP A 145 -5.90 14.45 -5.85
CA ASP A 145 -5.87 15.04 -7.18
C ASP A 145 -5.57 16.54 -7.05
N VAL A 146 -4.51 17.01 -7.71
CA VAL A 146 -4.01 18.39 -7.60
C VAL A 146 -4.97 19.40 -8.23
N GLN A 147 -5.72 19.01 -9.28
CA GLN A 147 -6.63 19.91 -9.99
C GLN A 147 -7.91 20.13 -9.20
N THR A 148 -8.46 19.06 -8.63
CA THR A 148 -9.75 19.11 -7.93
C THR A 148 -9.60 19.31 -6.41
N GLY A 149 -8.41 19.09 -5.86
CA GLY A 149 -8.15 19.10 -4.41
C GLY A 149 -8.77 17.93 -3.65
N LYS A 150 -9.43 17.00 -4.35
CA LYS A 150 -10.16 15.87 -3.78
C LYS A 150 -9.22 14.71 -3.44
N LEU A 151 -9.59 13.90 -2.44
CA LEU A 151 -8.83 12.68 -2.13
C LEU A 151 -9.00 11.66 -3.26
N LEU A 152 -7.93 10.93 -3.54
CA LEU A 152 -8.00 9.79 -4.44
C LEU A 152 -8.80 8.68 -3.76
N GLY A 153 -9.74 8.09 -4.51
CA GLY A 153 -10.62 7.04 -3.99
C GLY A 153 -9.88 5.80 -3.51
N ARG A 154 -10.52 5.09 -2.60
CA ARG A 154 -10.15 3.79 -2.01
C ARG A 154 -8.86 3.79 -1.20
N ARG A 155 -8.35 4.96 -0.85
CA ARG A 155 -7.15 5.15 -0.03
C ARG A 155 -7.56 5.69 1.34
N SER A 156 -7.02 5.08 2.39
CA SER A 156 -7.29 5.45 3.78
C SER A 156 -6.19 6.39 4.23
N THR A 157 -6.54 7.61 4.61
CA THR A 157 -5.53 8.64 4.97
C THR A 157 -4.74 8.31 6.22
N HIS A 158 -5.27 7.44 7.09
CA HIS A 158 -4.58 6.96 8.28
C HIS A 158 -4.72 5.44 8.32
N HIS A 159 -3.61 4.74 8.47
CA HIS A 159 -3.65 3.31 8.78
C HIS A 159 -2.44 2.91 9.63
N GLY A 160 -2.62 1.90 10.45
CA GLY A 160 -1.57 1.46 11.35
C GLY A 160 -1.72 0.01 11.75
N LEU A 161 -0.60 -0.54 12.22
CA LEU A 161 -0.47 -1.89 12.72
C LEU A 161 0.22 -1.83 14.07
N LEU A 162 -0.28 -2.60 15.04
CA LEU A 162 0.38 -2.85 16.31
C LEU A 162 0.38 -4.36 16.55
N ALA A 163 1.56 -4.93 16.76
CA ALA A 163 1.75 -6.36 16.98
C ALA A 163 2.57 -6.62 18.23
N LEU A 164 2.13 -7.58 19.03
CA LEU A 164 2.83 -8.09 20.20
C LEU A 164 3.07 -9.59 20.02
N ASP A 165 4.33 -9.99 20.16
CA ASP A 165 4.76 -11.38 20.11
C ASP A 165 5.33 -11.79 21.47
N THR A 166 4.91 -12.91 22.05
CA THR A 166 5.42 -13.39 23.35
C THR A 166 5.58 -14.90 23.38
N HIS A 167 6.58 -15.37 24.14
CA HIS A 167 6.80 -16.80 24.37
C HIS A 167 6.22 -17.23 25.72
N VAL A 168 5.18 -18.07 25.69
CA VAL A 168 4.52 -18.58 26.91
C VAL A 168 4.24 -20.07 26.73
N ALA A 169 4.63 -20.88 27.72
CA ALA A 169 4.36 -22.32 27.74
C ALA A 169 4.82 -23.09 26.47
N GLY A 170 5.96 -22.69 25.90
CA GLY A 170 6.52 -23.31 24.69
C GLY A 170 5.82 -22.91 23.39
N TRP A 171 4.88 -21.96 23.44
CA TRP A 171 4.24 -21.34 22.28
C TRP A 171 4.81 -19.95 22.03
N LEU A 172 4.91 -19.57 20.77
CA LEU A 172 5.02 -18.18 20.35
C LEU A 172 3.62 -17.69 20.01
N TRP A 173 3.09 -16.77 20.82
CA TRP A 173 1.81 -16.12 20.61
C TRP A 173 2.01 -14.78 19.93
N GLY A 174 1.20 -14.47 18.92
CA GLY A 174 1.15 -13.16 18.29
C GLY A 174 -0.26 -12.57 18.38
N THR A 175 -0.34 -11.30 18.74
CA THR A 175 -1.56 -10.49 18.66
C THR A 175 -1.28 -9.30 17.78
N GLU A 176 -2.10 -9.09 16.75
CA GLU A 176 -1.93 -8.00 15.79
C GLU A 176 -3.25 -7.23 15.66
N ILE A 177 -3.18 -5.91 15.80
CA ILE A 177 -4.28 -5.00 15.57
C ILE A 177 -3.95 -4.19 14.33
N GLN A 178 -4.84 -4.22 13.33
CA GLN A 178 -4.77 -3.34 12.17
C GLN A 178 -5.92 -2.34 12.25
N ALA A 179 -5.63 -1.07 12.06
CA ALA A 179 -6.61 0.00 12.09
C ALA A 179 -6.53 0.82 10.81
N TYR A 180 -7.69 1.13 10.24
CA TYR A 180 -7.82 1.94 9.04
C TYR A 180 -8.88 3.02 9.27
N SER A 181 -8.57 4.26 8.90
CA SER A 181 -9.56 5.33 8.85
C SER A 181 -10.58 5.11 7.74
N GLN A 182 -11.58 6.00 7.71
CA GLN A 182 -12.48 6.10 6.58
C GLN A 182 -11.75 6.36 5.27
N ARG A 183 -12.40 6.03 4.16
CA ARG A 183 -11.92 6.29 2.80
C ARG A 183 -13.10 6.61 1.88
N TYR A 184 -12.87 7.38 0.83
CA TYR A 184 -13.87 7.52 -0.22
C TYR A 184 -13.87 6.31 -1.14
N ASN A 185 -15.00 5.90 -1.70
CA ASN A 185 -15.06 4.79 -2.64
C ASN A 185 -14.62 5.21 -4.07
N GLU A 186 -14.76 6.49 -4.40
CA GLU A 186 -14.45 7.05 -5.72
C GLU A 186 -13.82 8.45 -5.64
N ASN A 187 -13.13 8.86 -6.71
CA ASN A 187 -12.43 10.15 -6.78
C ASN A 187 -13.39 11.36 -6.73
N ALA A 188 -14.69 11.18 -6.97
CA ALA A 188 -15.68 12.24 -6.82
C ALA A 188 -15.90 12.66 -5.35
N ASN A 189 -15.49 11.82 -4.39
CA ASN A 189 -15.65 12.01 -2.95
C ASN A 189 -17.13 12.16 -2.52
N THR A 190 -18.02 11.36 -3.12
CA THR A 190 -19.47 11.41 -2.87
C THR A 190 -19.97 10.30 -1.95
N ASN A 191 -19.27 9.16 -1.91
CA ASN A 191 -19.56 8.02 -1.07
C ASN A 191 -18.31 7.64 -0.26
N TYR A 192 -18.47 7.50 1.05
CA TYR A 192 -17.41 7.11 1.97
C TYR A 192 -17.68 5.74 2.58
N LEU A 193 -16.60 5.01 2.84
CA LEU A 193 -16.57 3.75 3.58
C LEU A 193 -16.04 4.06 4.99
N PRO A 194 -16.69 3.55 6.05
CA PRO A 194 -16.26 3.78 7.42
C PRO A 194 -14.89 3.16 7.68
N GLY A 195 -14.17 3.72 8.66
CA GLY A 195 -12.97 3.10 9.21
C GLY A 195 -13.29 1.79 9.93
N TYR A 196 -12.29 0.94 10.08
CA TYR A 196 -12.45 -0.37 10.71
C TYR A 196 -11.17 -0.81 11.42
N VAL A 197 -11.33 -1.74 12.36
CA VAL A 197 -10.24 -2.37 13.10
C VAL A 197 -10.36 -3.88 12.98
N LEU A 198 -9.24 -4.55 12.74
CA LEU A 198 -9.12 -6.00 12.67
C LEU A 198 -8.18 -6.48 13.79
N LEU A 199 -8.61 -7.52 14.50
CA LEU A 199 -7.79 -8.26 15.44
C LEU A 199 -7.39 -9.59 14.79
N ASN A 200 -6.09 -9.83 14.68
CA ASN A 200 -5.54 -11.08 14.18
C ASN A 200 -4.72 -11.75 15.29
N LEU A 201 -4.83 -13.06 15.40
CA LEU A 201 -4.17 -13.87 16.43
C LEU A 201 -3.35 -14.96 15.77
N THR A 202 -2.15 -15.21 16.27
CA THR A 202 -1.30 -16.32 15.82
C THR A 202 -0.79 -17.12 17.01
N ALA A 203 -0.58 -18.41 16.79
CA ALA A 203 0.17 -19.24 17.71
C ALA A 203 1.04 -20.23 16.94
N GLU A 204 2.32 -20.30 17.29
CA GLU A 204 3.29 -21.26 16.78
C GLU A 204 3.81 -22.15 17.91
N LYS A 205 3.89 -23.46 17.67
CA LYS A 205 4.54 -24.42 18.57
C LYS A 205 5.52 -25.29 17.83
N LYS A 206 6.74 -25.40 18.37
CA LYS A 206 7.68 -26.43 17.95
C LYS A 206 7.22 -27.77 18.51
N LEU A 207 6.83 -28.70 17.63
CA LEU A 207 6.38 -30.04 18.01
C LEU A 207 7.57 -30.99 18.19
N THR A 208 8.53 -30.92 17.27
CA THR A 208 9.79 -31.69 17.30
C THR A 208 10.93 -30.81 16.77
N LYS A 209 12.15 -31.35 16.60
CA LYS A 209 13.26 -30.59 16.02
C LYS A 209 12.94 -30.01 14.62
N ASP A 210 12.19 -30.76 13.83
CA ASP A 210 11.94 -30.45 12.41
C ASP A 210 10.52 -29.93 12.14
N TRP A 211 9.59 -30.11 13.08
CA TRP A 211 8.17 -29.81 12.88
C TRP A 211 7.68 -28.66 13.75
N LYS A 212 6.93 -27.75 13.13
CA LYS A 212 6.22 -26.64 13.77
C LYS A 212 4.74 -26.66 13.40
N LEU A 213 3.87 -26.49 14.39
CA LEU A 213 2.45 -26.19 14.21
C LEU A 213 2.27 -24.68 14.14
N LEU A 214 1.52 -24.22 13.15
CA LEU A 214 1.18 -22.82 12.90
C LEU A 214 -0.33 -22.69 12.94
N THR A 215 -0.84 -21.74 13.70
CA THR A 215 -2.26 -21.40 13.74
C THR A 215 -2.43 -19.90 13.60
N ARG A 216 -3.45 -19.48 12.84
CA ARG A 216 -3.79 -18.08 12.65
C ARG A 216 -5.30 -17.91 12.59
N VAL A 217 -5.81 -16.93 13.32
CA VAL A 217 -7.18 -16.43 13.20
C VAL A 217 -7.09 -15.02 12.67
N ASP A 218 -7.58 -14.80 11.45
CA ASP A 218 -7.77 -13.47 10.88
C ASP A 218 -9.15 -12.93 11.24
N ASN A 219 -9.22 -11.63 11.52
CA ASN A 219 -10.45 -10.94 11.87
C ASN A 219 -11.22 -11.66 13.00
N ALA A 220 -10.54 -11.90 14.13
CA ALA A 220 -11.06 -12.66 15.27
C ALA A 220 -12.37 -12.08 15.85
N THR A 221 -12.59 -10.77 15.69
CA THR A 221 -13.81 -10.06 16.08
C THR A 221 -14.94 -10.14 15.06
N ASP A 222 -14.70 -10.76 13.89
CA ASP A 222 -15.64 -10.87 12.78
C ASP A 222 -16.20 -9.51 12.31
N THR A 223 -15.34 -8.49 12.32
CA THR A 223 -15.66 -7.14 11.88
C THR A 223 -16.10 -7.17 10.42
N GLN A 224 -17.28 -6.64 10.13
CA GLN A 224 -17.76 -6.43 8.75
C GLN A 224 -17.18 -5.14 8.21
N TYR A 225 -16.47 -5.19 7.09
CA TYR A 225 -15.79 -4.04 6.51
C TYR A 225 -15.76 -4.10 4.98
N GLN A 226 -15.49 -2.96 4.34
CA GLN A 226 -15.33 -2.89 2.89
C GLN A 226 -14.13 -2.02 2.54
N THR A 227 -13.37 -2.44 1.53
CA THR A 227 -12.27 -1.64 0.95
C THR A 227 -12.72 -0.91 -0.32
N ALA A 228 -13.78 -1.40 -0.96
CA ALA A 228 -14.51 -0.82 -2.07
C ALA A 228 -15.98 -1.24 -1.98
N THR A 229 -16.90 -0.36 -2.36
CA THR A 229 -18.34 -0.64 -2.33
C THR A 229 -18.66 -1.84 -3.21
N GLY A 230 -19.39 -2.81 -2.65
CA GLY A 230 -19.83 -4.02 -3.38
C GLY A 230 -18.77 -5.11 -3.52
N TYR A 231 -17.55 -4.91 -3.00
CA TYR A 231 -16.51 -5.94 -2.95
C TYR A 231 -16.57 -6.68 -1.62
N ALA A 232 -16.61 -8.01 -1.68
CA ALA A 232 -16.58 -8.85 -0.50
C ALA A 232 -15.21 -8.80 0.17
N THR A 233 -15.22 -8.83 1.50
CA THR A 233 -14.06 -9.00 2.36
C THR A 233 -14.23 -10.28 3.18
N ALA A 234 -13.12 -10.84 3.65
CA ALA A 234 -13.19 -12.03 4.48
C ALA A 234 -13.68 -11.65 5.89
N GLY A 235 -14.68 -12.40 6.39
CA GLY A 235 -15.00 -12.43 7.82
C GLY A 235 -13.94 -13.18 8.61
N ARG A 236 -14.28 -13.62 9.82
CA ARG A 236 -13.38 -14.42 10.65
C ARG A 236 -12.93 -15.70 9.94
N SER A 237 -11.62 -15.90 9.84
CA SER A 237 -11.02 -17.03 9.13
C SER A 237 -9.98 -17.74 10.00
N LEU A 238 -10.04 -19.08 10.06
CA LEU A 238 -9.06 -19.91 10.78
C LEU A 238 -8.16 -20.64 9.78
N TYR A 239 -6.85 -20.55 10.02
CA TYR A 239 -5.82 -21.26 9.28
C TYR A 239 -5.01 -22.12 10.24
N VAL A 240 -4.75 -23.36 9.84
CA VAL A 240 -3.88 -24.30 10.56
C VAL A 240 -2.90 -24.88 9.55
N GLY A 241 -1.62 -24.89 9.90
CA GLY A 241 -0.56 -25.40 9.04
C GLY A 241 0.51 -26.13 9.83
N LEU A 242 1.17 -27.09 9.17
CA LEU A 242 2.38 -27.73 9.67
C LEU A 242 3.55 -27.33 8.78
N LYS A 243 4.64 -26.90 9.40
CA LYS A 243 5.89 -26.58 8.71
C LYS A 243 6.94 -27.62 9.11
N TRP A 244 7.53 -28.25 8.10
CA TRP A 244 8.72 -29.08 8.22
C TRP A 244 9.94 -28.33 7.70
N ALA A 245 11.04 -28.32 8.47
CA ALA A 245 12.33 -27.79 8.03
C ALA A 245 13.45 -28.60 8.70
N LEU A 246 14.43 -29.05 7.90
CA LEU A 246 15.64 -29.75 8.34
C LEU A 246 16.68 -28.82 8.95
#